data_AF-A0A5E9PDS6-F1
#
_entry.id   AF-A0A5E9PDS6-F1
#
_cell.length_a   1.000
_cell.length_b   1.000
_cell.length_c   1.000
_cell.angle_alpha   90.00
_cell.angle_beta   90.00
_cell.angle_gamma   90.00
#
_symmetry.space_group_name_H-M   'P 1'
#
loop_
_entity.id
_entity.type
_entity.pdbx_description
1 polymer ?
#
loop_
_entity_poly.entity_id
_entity_poly.type
_entity_poly.pdbx_seq_one_letter_code
_entity_poly.pdbx_strand_id
1 'polypeptide(L)' 'SRKGNCLDNAVIESFFGILKSECFHGEKFQSIDELEKTIREYIHYYNHERIKVKLQGLSPVQYRNQFIKTA' A
#
# COMPACT_ATOMS: atom_id res chain seq x y z
N SER A 1 12.78 7.07 -23.46
CA SER A 1 12.58 6.11 -22.36
C SER A 1 13.91 5.90 -21.66
N ARG A 2 14.05 6.27 -20.38
CA ARG A 2 15.27 5.98 -19.61
C ARG A 2 15.20 4.51 -19.16
N LYS A 3 16.32 3.79 -19.18
CA LYS A 3 16.40 2.44 -18.59
C LYS A 3 15.91 2.52 -17.14
N GLY A 4 14.89 1.72 -16.79
CA GLY A 4 14.37 1.67 -15.43
C GLY A 4 15.45 1.19 -14.46
N ASN A 5 15.60 1.89 -13.34
CA ASN A 5 16.45 1.48 -12.24
C ASN A 5 15.61 0.57 -11.32
N CYS A 6 16.15 -0.60 -10.95
CA CYS A 6 15.45 -1.59 -10.13
C CYS A 6 15.06 -1.04 -8.75
N LEU A 7 15.82 -0.08 -8.23
CA LEU A 7 15.55 0.56 -6.94
C LEU A 7 14.27 1.41 -6.98
N ASP A 8 13.99 2.07 -8.11
CA ASP A 8 12.78 2.86 -8.29
C ASP A 8 11.53 1.98 -8.37
N ASN A 9 11.65 0.76 -8.90
CA ASN A 9 10.53 -0.18 -9.01
C ASN A 9 10.33 -1.03 -7.74
N ALA A 10 11.38 -1.25 -6.96
CA ALA A 10 11.34 -2.18 -5.80
C ALA A 10 10.24 -1.83 -4.78
N VAL A 11 9.99 -0.54 -4.55
CA VAL A 11 8.96 -0.10 -3.59
C VAL A 11 7.56 -0.47 -4.07
N ILE A 12 7.26 -0.22 -5.34
CA ILE A 12 5.94 -0.50 -5.90
C ILE A 12 5.74 -2.01 -6.13
N GLU A 13 6.80 -2.73 -6.50
CA GLU A 13 6.79 -4.20 -6.58
C GLU A 13 6.49 -4.85 -5.22
N SER A 14 7.12 -4.35 -4.15
CA SER A 14 6.85 -4.80 -2.79
C SER A 14 5.39 -4.54 -2.40
N PHE A 15 4.86 -3.35 -2.68
CA PHE A 15 3.45 -3.04 -2.44
C PHE A 15 2.51 -4.00 -3.16
N PHE A 16 2.74 -4.28 -4.45
CA PHE A 16 1.89 -5.20 -5.21
C PHE A 16 2.00 -6.64 -4.73
N GLY A 17 3.17 -7.09 -4.26
CA GLY A 17 3.33 -8.40 -3.64
C GLY A 17 2.49 -8.55 -2.37
N ILE A 18 2.46 -7.51 -1.54
CA ILE A 18 1.65 -7.47 -0.31
C ILE A 18 0.16 -7.40 -0.66
N LEU A 19 -0.26 -6.50 -1.56
CA LEU A 19 -1.65 -6.38 -2.01
C LEU A 19 -2.20 -7.72 -2.51
N LYS A 20 -1.44 -8.42 -3.35
CA LYS A 20 -1.86 -9.73 -3.87
C LYS A 20 -1.97 -10.78 -2.77
N SER A 21 -1.03 -10.79 -1.82
CA SER A 21 -1.03 -11.78 -0.74
C SER A 21 -2.12 -11.52 0.30
N GLU A 22 -2.41 -10.26 0.63
CA GLU A 22 -3.39 -9.87 1.65
C GLU A 22 -4.82 -9.78 1.09
N CYS A 23 -5.03 -9.38 -0.18
CA CYS A 23 -6.39 -9.22 -0.74
C CYS A 23 -6.89 -10.37 -1.60
N PHE A 24 -6.01 -11.18 -2.21
CA PHE A 24 -6.43 -12.20 -3.19
C PHE A 24 -6.23 -13.63 -2.69
N HIS A 25 -5.57 -13.81 -1.55
CA HIS A 25 -5.35 -15.15 -1.01
C HIS A 25 -6.63 -15.68 -0.36
N GLY A 26 -7.35 -16.55 -1.07
CA GLY A 26 -8.59 -17.18 -0.60
C GLY A 26 -9.89 -16.48 -1.03
N GLU A 27 -9.79 -15.29 -1.61
CA GLU A 27 -10.92 -14.48 -2.04
C GLU A 27 -11.31 -14.75 -3.51
N LYS A 28 -12.61 -14.77 -3.79
CA LYS A 28 -13.16 -14.85 -5.17
C LYS A 28 -14.06 -13.64 -5.41
N PHE A 29 -13.64 -12.78 -6.32
CA PHE A 29 -14.44 -11.64 -6.76
C PHE A 29 -15.49 -12.07 -7.80
N GLN A 30 -16.72 -11.64 -7.60
CA GLN A 30 -17.86 -11.94 -8.46
C GLN A 30 -18.01 -10.90 -9.58
N SER A 31 -17.42 -9.71 -9.41
CA SER A 31 -17.43 -8.64 -10.41
C SER A 31 -16.16 -7.78 -10.39
N ILE A 32 -15.94 -7.03 -11.48
CA ILE A 32 -14.87 -6.03 -11.55
C ILE A 32 -15.13 -4.88 -10.56
N ASP A 33 -16.39 -4.47 -10.36
CA ASP A 33 -16.74 -3.45 -9.37
C ASP A 33 -16.37 -3.85 -7.94
N GLU A 34 -16.61 -5.12 -7.57
CA GLU A 34 -16.23 -5.65 -6.26
C GLU A 34 -14.70 -5.65 -6.08
N LEU A 35 -13.98 -6.06 -7.12
CA LEU A 35 -12.53 -6.01 -7.14
C LEU A 35 -12.01 -4.58 -7.00
N GLU A 36 -12.56 -3.63 -7.76
CA GLU A 36 -12.17 -2.22 -7.70
C GLU A 36 -12.42 -1.64 -6.30
N LYS A 37 -13.60 -1.91 -5.74
CA LYS A 37 -13.95 -1.48 -4.38
C LYS A 37 -12.96 -2.03 -3.35
N THR A 38 -12.68 -3.34 -3.41
CA THR A 38 -11.73 -3.99 -2.49
C THR A 38 -10.34 -3.38 -2.58
N ILE A 39 -9.85 -3.12 -3.81
CA ILE A 39 -8.55 -2.46 -4.01
C ILE A 39 -8.54 -1.05 -3.43
N ARG A 40 -9.61 -0.25 -3.65
CA ARG A 40 -9.73 1.11 -3.10
C ARG A 40 -9.71 1.12 -1.57
N GLU A 41 -10.49 0.23 -0.96
CA GLU A 41 -10.57 0.08 0.50
C GLU A 41 -9.21 -0.34 1.07
N TYR A 42 -8.55 -1.31 0.44
CA TYR A 42 -7.23 -1.74 0.88
C TYR A 42 -6.17 -0.63 0.74
N ILE A 43 -6.19 0.16 -0.34
CA ILE A 43 -5.29 1.31 -0.51
C ILE A 43 -5.52 2.34 0.60
N HIS A 44 -6.77 2.58 0.98
CA HIS A 44 -7.09 3.48 2.09
C HIS A 44 -6.51 2.95 3.40
N TYR A 45 -6.84 1.70 3.74
CA TYR A 45 -6.31 1.01 4.92
C TYR A 45 -4.78 1.06 4.96
N TYR A 46 -4.11 0.68 3.86
CA TYR A 46 -2.65 0.63 3.78
C TYR A 46 -2.00 1.99 4.10
N ASN A 47 -2.59 3.08 3.61
CA ASN A 47 -2.01 4.42 3.75
C ASN A 47 -2.39 5.12 5.05
N HIS A 48 -3.61 4.91 5.54
CA HIS A 48 -4.18 5.70 6.64
C HIS A 48 -4.24 4.95 7.97
N GLU A 49 -4.37 3.63 7.95
CA GLU A 49 -4.73 2.83 9.13
C GLU A 49 -3.70 1.74 9.46
N ARG A 50 -2.94 1.27 8.47
CA ARG A 50 -1.99 0.16 8.65
C ARG A 50 -0.95 0.46 9.71
N ILE A 51 -0.95 -0.34 10.76
CA ILE A 51 0.03 -0.28 11.84
C ILE A 51 1.37 -0.84 11.32
N LYS A 52 2.40 -0.01 11.25
CA LYS A 52 3.77 -0.44 10.94
C LYS A 52 4.66 -0.31 12.17
N VAL A 53 5.10 -1.44 12.72
CA VAL A 53 6.02 -1.48 13.87
C VAL A 53 7.32 -0.69 13.60
N LYS A 54 7.86 -0.80 12.37
CA LYS A 54 9.03 -0.01 11.94
C LYS A 54 8.80 1.51 11.95
N LEU A 55 7.54 1.95 11.89
CA LEU A 55 7.13 3.35 11.96
C LEU A 55 6.53 3.70 13.34
N GLN A 56 6.92 2.98 14.40
CA GLN A 56 6.39 3.18 15.76
C GLN A 56 4.86 3.02 15.84
N GLY A 57 4.28 2.16 15.01
CA GLY A 57 2.84 1.92 14.95
C GLY A 57 2.06 2.91 14.10
N LEU A 58 2.72 3.87 13.45
CA LEU A 58 2.08 4.86 12.60
C LEU A 58 1.77 4.30 11.21
N SER A 59 0.69 4.82 10.63
CA SER A 59 0.41 4.61 9.21
C SER A 59 1.38 5.42 8.32
N PRO A 60 1.56 5.02 7.05
CA PRO A 60 2.43 5.75 6.13
C PRO A 60 2.14 7.26 6.05
N VAL A 61 0.87 7.65 6.03
CA VAL A 61 0.45 9.07 6.02
C VAL A 61 0.78 9.75 7.34
N GLN A 62 0.50 9.10 8.48
CA GLN A 62 0.84 9.66 9.79
C GLN A 62 2.34 9.88 9.94
N TYR A 63 3.16 8.90 9.55
CA TYR A 63 4.61 9.00 9.55
C TYR A 63 5.07 10.18 8.67
N ARG A 64 4.58 10.29 7.43
CA ARG A 64 4.92 11.41 6.53
C ARG A 64 4.56 12.78 7.13
N ASN A 65 3.40 12.87 7.77
CA ASN A 65 2.92 14.13 8.37
C ASN A 65 3.77 14.58 9.56
N GLN A 66 4.47 13.68 10.26
CA GLN A 66 5.43 14.07 11.31
C GLN A 66 6.59 14.88 10.74
N PHE A 67 7.13 14.47 9.58
CA PHE A 67 8.22 15.20 8.93
C PHE A 67 7.79 16.54 8.36
N ILE A 68 6.54 16.64 7.85
CA ILE A 68 6.00 17.91 7.33
C ILE A 68 5.74 18.91 8.47
N LYS A 69 5.31 18.46 9.66
CA LYS A 69 5.11 19.33 10.82
C LYS A 69 6.40 19.79 11.51
N THR A 70 7.52 19.13 11.22
CA THR A 70 8.82 19.40 11.85
C THR A 70 9.74 20.23 10.93
N ALA A 71 9.37 20.40 9.66
CA ALA A 71 10.01 21.28 8.68
C ALA A 71 9.43 22.69 8.74
#